data_AF-A0A1H9CLI3-F1
#
_entry.id   AF-A0A1H9CLI3-F1
#
_cell.length_a   1.000
_cell.length_b   1.000
_cell.length_c   1.000
_cell.angle_alpha   90.00
_cell.angle_beta   90.00
_cell.angle_gamma   90.00
#
_symmetry.space_group_name_H-M   'P 1'
#
loop_
_entity.id
_entity.type
_entity.pdbx_description
1 polymer ?
#
loop_
_entity_poly.entity_id
_entity_poly.type
_entity_poly.pdbx_seq_one_letter_code
_entity_poly.pdbx_strand_id
1 'polypeptide(L)' 'MSDRPLLVEIINALEEQGLDRDEYQLQQVIDVEALERLVDSTGPHTDLEIWFSIGELRVIVTPSDVAVIKVS' A
#
# COMPACT_ATOMS: atom_id res chain seq x y z
N MET A 1 -3.56 -9.33 6.97
CA MET A 1 -4.30 -8.06 6.90
C MET A 1 -5.08 -7.88 8.18
N SER A 2 -5.02 -6.70 8.80
CA SER A 2 -5.90 -6.39 9.94
C SER A 2 -7.35 -6.23 9.42
N ASP A 3 -8.35 -6.18 10.29
CA ASP A 3 -9.72 -5.69 9.93
C ASP A 3 -9.76 -4.19 9.54
N ARG A 4 -8.59 -3.58 9.28
CA ARG A 4 -8.46 -2.15 8.96
C ARG A 4 -8.47 -1.98 7.44
N PRO A 5 -9.12 -0.92 6.91
CA PRO A 5 -9.11 -0.64 5.48
C PRO A 5 -7.67 -0.56 4.94
N LEU A 6 -7.44 -1.07 3.73
CA LEU A 6 -6.11 -1.10 3.11
C LEU A 6 -5.47 0.29 3.04
N LEU A 7 -6.29 1.32 2.82
CA LEU A 7 -5.87 2.73 2.86
C LEU A 7 -5.15 3.11 4.15
N VAL A 8 -5.68 2.66 5.30
CA VAL A 8 -5.13 2.99 6.61
C VAL A 8 -3.79 2.29 6.82
N GLU A 9 -3.65 1.05 6.36
CA GLU A 9 -2.38 0.32 6.43
C GLU A 9 -1.30 0.98 5.56
N ILE A 10 -1.64 1.40 4.34
CA ILE A 10 -0.72 2.14 3.46
C ILE A 10 -0.30 3.48 4.08
N ILE A 11 -1.24 4.26 4.61
CA ILE A 11 -0.95 5.57 5.25
C ILE A 11 -0.01 5.37 6.45
N ASN A 12 -0.31 4.43 7.34
CA ASN A 12 0.53 4.16 8.51
C ASN A 12 1.95 3.76 8.09
N ALA A 13 2.08 2.88 7.09
CA ALA A 13 3.38 2.44 6.62
C ALA A 13 4.20 3.57 5.97
N LEU A 14 3.55 4.54 5.31
CA LEU A 14 4.21 5.72 4.76
C LEU A 14 4.62 6.72 5.85
N GLU A 15 3.76 6.95 6.84
CA GLU A 15 4.07 7.82 8.00
C GLU A 15 5.20 7.25 8.87
N GLU A 16 5.28 5.91 9.01
CA GLU A 16 6.41 5.24 9.66
C GLU A 16 7.75 5.46 8.94
N GLN A 17 7.73 5.71 7.63
CA GLN A 17 8.92 6.11 6.85
C GLN A 17 9.21 7.61 6.92
N GLY A 18 8.40 8.37 7.66
CA GLY A 18 8.56 9.80 7.86
C GLY A 18 8.01 10.67 6.73
N LEU A 19 7.18 10.11 5.84
CA LEU A 19 6.43 10.94 4.89
C LEU A 19 5.20 11.52 5.56
N ASP A 20 5.08 12.85 5.52
CA ASP A 20 3.84 13.50 5.94
C ASP A 20 2.75 13.29 4.90
N ARG A 21 1.49 13.21 5.34
CA ARG A 21 0.33 13.01 4.46
C ARG A 21 0.20 14.08 3.37
N ASP A 22 0.71 15.28 3.63
CA ASP A 22 0.75 16.36 2.64
C ASP A 22 1.84 16.16 1.56
N GLU A 23 2.84 15.31 1.81
CA GLU A 23 3.95 15.04 0.89
C GLU A 23 3.62 13.98 -0.17
N TYR A 24 2.68 13.08 0.12
CA TYR A 24 2.24 12.05 -0.82
C TYR A 24 0.75 12.18 -1.17
N GLN A 25 0.48 12.67 -2.38
CA GLN A 25 -0.89 12.67 -2.91
C GLN A 25 -1.29 11.26 -3.37
N LEU A 26 -1.52 10.34 -2.42
CA LEU A 26 -1.79 8.91 -2.68
C LEU A 26 -2.86 8.68 -3.75
N GLN A 27 -3.96 9.43 -3.66
CA GLN A 27 -5.09 9.40 -4.59
C GLN A 27 -4.76 9.82 -6.03
N GLN A 28 -3.63 10.48 -6.26
CA GLN A 28 -3.14 10.76 -7.62
C GLN A 28 -2.30 9.62 -8.19
N VAL A 29 -1.77 8.75 -7.34
CA VAL A 29 -0.90 7.64 -7.71
C VAL A 29 -1.70 6.35 -7.87
N ILE A 30 -2.67 6.12 -7.00
CA ILE A 30 -3.43 4.88 -6.95
C ILE A 30 -4.88 5.09 -6.53
N ASP A 31 -5.78 4.35 -7.19
CA ASP A 31 -7.14 4.16 -6.73
C ASP A 31 -7.13 3.07 -5.65
N VAL A 32 -7.28 3.48 -4.39
CA VAL A 32 -7.14 2.59 -3.24
C VAL A 32 -8.32 1.63 -3.12
N GLU A 33 -9.52 2.04 -3.54
CA GLU A 33 -10.69 1.15 -3.55
C GLU A 33 -10.51 0.05 -4.61
N ALA A 34 -10.00 0.40 -5.78
CA ALA A 34 -9.70 -0.59 -6.82
C ALA A 34 -8.59 -1.56 -6.36
N LEU A 35 -7.58 -1.06 -5.65
CA LEU A 35 -6.51 -1.88 -5.08
C LEU A 35 -7.05 -2.85 -4.03
N GLU A 36 -7.86 -2.37 -3.10
CA GLU A 36 -8.48 -3.20 -2.05
C GLU A 36 -9.33 -4.31 -2.67
N ARG A 37 -10.15 -3.97 -3.67
CA ARG A 37 -10.94 -4.96 -4.43
C ARG A 37 -10.07 -5.99 -5.15
N LEU A 38 -8.90 -5.59 -5.65
CA LEU A 38 -7.97 -6.51 -6.31
C LEU A 38 -7.37 -7.48 -5.28
N VAL A 39 -6.93 -6.98 -4.12
CA VAL A 39 -6.41 -7.82 -3.03
C VAL A 39 -7.49 -8.78 -2.54
N ASP A 40 -8.70 -8.30 -2.28
CA ASP A 40 -9.84 -9.11 -1.83
C ASP A 40 -10.30 -10.15 -2.86
N SER A 41 -10.08 -9.89 -4.15
CA SER A 41 -10.41 -10.85 -5.21
C SER A 41 -9.48 -12.06 -5.23
N THR A 42 -8.32 -11.96 -4.58
CA THR A 42 -7.36 -13.05 -4.50
C THR A 42 -7.56 -13.87 -3.24
N GLY A 43 -7.62 -15.19 -3.41
CA GLY A 43 -7.72 -16.11 -2.28
C GLY A 43 -6.43 -16.13 -1.45
N PRO A 44 -6.48 -16.61 -0.20
CA PRO A 44 -5.36 -16.63 0.76
C PRO A 44 -4.16 -17.48 0.33
N HIS A 45 -4.24 -18.19 -0.79
CA HIS A 45 -3.16 -19.02 -1.36
C HIS A 45 -2.61 -18.44 -2.67
N THR A 46 -2.87 -17.17 -2.94
CA THR A 46 -2.34 -16.48 -4.12
C THR A 46 -1.09 -15.71 -3.71
N ASP A 47 0.02 -15.94 -4.40
CA ASP A 47 1.25 -15.16 -4.26
C ASP A 47 1.11 -13.80 -4.98
N LEU A 48 0.00 -13.09 -4.74
CA LEU A 48 -0.22 -11.76 -5.29
C LEU A 48 0.65 -10.76 -4.54
N GLU A 49 1.46 -10.03 -5.30
CA GLU A 49 2.27 -8.94 -4.80
C GLU A 49 2.11 -7.73 -5.72
N ILE A 50 1.72 -6.60 -5.15
CA ILE A 50 1.47 -5.36 -5.90
C ILE A 50 2.50 -4.34 -5.48
N TRP A 51 3.24 -3.82 -6.46
CA TRP A 51 4.27 -2.82 -6.25
C TRP A 51 3.92 -1.52 -6.94
N PHE A 52 4.04 -0.42 -6.21
CA PHE A 52 3.95 0.92 -6.78
C PHE A 52 4.90 1.87 -6.06
N SER A 53 5.19 2.99 -6.69
CA SER A 53 6.13 3.98 -6.17
C SER A 53 5.44 5.30 -5.84
N ILE A 54 5.84 5.87 -4.71
CA ILE A 54 5.47 7.21 -4.25
C ILE A 54 6.78 7.95 -4.00
N GLY A 55 7.17 8.83 -4.92
CA GLY A 55 8.49 9.45 -4.88
C GLY A 55 9.61 8.40 -4.88
N GLU A 56 10.48 8.45 -3.87
CA GLU A 56 11.59 7.51 -3.66
C GLU A 56 11.20 6.26 -2.86
N LEU A 57 9.93 6.12 -2.49
CA LEU A 57 9.43 4.96 -1.75
C LEU A 57 8.78 3.96 -2.70
N ARG A 58 9.01 2.68 -2.44
CA ARG A 58 8.26 1.57 -3.02
C ARG A 58 7.34 1.00 -1.97
N VAL A 59 6.04 1.02 -2.27
CA VAL A 59 5.00 0.38 -1.48
C VAL A 59 4.77 -1.01 -2.06
N ILE A 60 4.74 -2.00 -1.18
CA ILE A 60 4.53 -3.41 -1.47
C ILE A 60 3.28 -3.83 -0.74
N VAL A 61 2.27 -4.29 -1.48
CA VAL A 61 1.01 -4.74 -0.93
C VAL A 61 0.83 -6.22 -1.25
N THR A 62 0.61 -7.02 -0.21
CA THR A 62 0.25 -8.43 -0.30
C THR A 62 -1.11 -8.64 0.36
N PRO A 63 -1.80 -9.78 0.15
CA PRO A 63 -3.02 -10.10 0.91
C PRO A 63 -2.82 -10.21 2.43
N SER A 64 -1.57 -10.24 2.90
CA SER A 64 -1.25 -10.42 4.32
C SER A 64 -0.72 -9.15 4.99
N ASP A 65 -0.05 -8.28 4.25
CA ASP A 65 0.76 -7.20 4.80
C ASP A 65 1.00 -6.05 3.80
N VAL A 66 1.31 -4.87 4.33
CA VAL A 66 1.80 -3.70 3.58
C VAL A 66 3.19 -3.32 4.07
N ALA A 67 4.16 -3.29 3.16
CA ALA A 67 5.53 -2.88 3.44
C ALA A 67 5.94 -1.68 2.59
N VAL A 68 6.80 -0.82 3.14
CA VAL A 68 7.38 0.31 2.42
C VAL A 68 8.89 0.25 2.53
N ILE A 69 9.57 0.37 1.39
CA ILE A 69 11.04 0.41 1.30
C ILE A 69 11.51 1.63 0.53
N LYS A 70 12.63 2.21 0.94
CA LYS A 70 13.28 3.30 0.20
C LYS A 70 14.07 2.73 -0.97
N VAL A 71 13.83 3.25 -2.17
CA VAL A 71 14.56 2.87 -3.38
C VAL A 71 15.72 3.85 -3.53
N SER A 72 16.95 3.38 -3.29
CA SER A 72 18.19 4.17 -3.39
C SER A 72 18.65 4.36 -4.82
#